data_AF-L8Y865-F1
#
_entry.id   AF-L8Y865-F1
#
_cell.length_a   1.000
_cell.length_b   1.000
_cell.length_c   1.000
_cell.angle_alpha   90.00
_cell.angle_beta   90.00
_cell.angle_gamma   90.00
#
_symmetry.space_group_name_H-M   'P 1'
#
loop_
_entity.id
_entity.type
_entity.pdbx_description
1 polymer ?
#
loop_
_entity_poly.entity_id
_entity_poly.type
_entity_poly.pdbx_seq_one_letter_code
_entity_poly.pdbx_strand_id
1 'polypeptide(L)' 'MDLRTKSTGGAPNCDTWVLASFLFPSALVLLMGKEGVHGGMINKKCYEMASHLRRSQY' A
#
# COMPACT_ATOMS: atom_id res chain seq x y z
N MET A 1 -0.08 2.54 -6.81
CA MET A 1 -1.15 3.53 -6.60
C MET A 1 -1.16 3.90 -5.13
N ASP A 2 -1.21 5.19 -4.82
CA ASP A 2 -1.22 5.71 -3.45
C ASP A 2 -2.59 6.32 -3.15
N LEU A 3 -3.17 5.96 -2.01
CA LEU A 3 -4.53 6.28 -1.61
C LEU A 3 -4.52 6.74 -0.17
N ARG A 4 -5.17 7.84 0.19
CA ARG A 4 -5.28 8.28 1.59
C ARG A 4 -6.71 8.09 2.11
N THR A 5 -6.83 7.58 3.34
CA THR A 5 -8.14 7.41 3.96
C THR A 5 -8.78 8.79 4.25
N LYS A 6 -10.11 8.83 4.16
CA LYS A 6 -10.92 9.94 4.65
C LYS A 6 -11.57 9.50 5.96
N SER A 7 -11.61 10.39 6.94
CA SER A 7 -12.28 10.17 8.22
C SER A 7 -13.42 11.16 8.42
N THR A 8 -14.42 10.74 9.20
CA THR A 8 -15.51 11.59 9.69
C THR A 8 -15.37 11.74 11.20
N GLY A 9 -15.67 12.91 11.77
CA GLY A 9 -15.67 13.11 13.23
C GLY A 9 -14.28 13.24 13.87
N GLY A 10 -13.25 13.66 13.11
CA GLY A 10 -11.92 13.96 13.66
C GLY A 10 -11.06 12.75 14.00
N ALA A 11 -11.48 11.53 13.63
CA ALA A 11 -10.63 10.35 13.75
C ALA A 11 -9.34 10.53 12.92
N PRO A 12 -8.19 10.09 13.44
CA PRO A 12 -6.93 10.26 12.75
C PRO A 12 -6.98 9.59 11.37
N ASN A 13 -6.57 10.34 10.37
CA ASN A 13 -6.53 9.89 9.00
C ASN A 13 -5.36 8.89 8.92
N CYS A 14 -5.59 7.60 9.18
CA CYS A 14 -4.52 6.61 9.10
C CYS A 14 -3.86 6.71 7.72
N ASP A 15 -2.59 7.10 7.76
CA ASP A 15 -1.83 7.52 6.61
C ASP A 15 -1.76 6.42 5.57
N THR A 16 -2.34 6.74 4.42
CA THR A 16 -2.00 6.24 3.10
C THR A 16 -2.00 4.70 2.94
N TRP A 17 -3.07 4.17 2.34
CA TRP A 17 -2.99 2.90 1.65
C TRP A 17 -2.07 3.04 0.44
N VAL A 18 -1.10 2.14 0.27
CA VAL A 18 -0.47 1.95 -1.04
C VAL A 18 -0.95 0.65 -1.63
N LEU A 19 -1.65 0.80 -2.74
CA LEU A 19 -2.21 -0.25 -3.55
C LEU A 19 -1.23 -0.45 -4.72
N ALA A 20 -0.34 -1.44 -4.59
CA ALA A 20 0.45 -1.87 -5.75
C ALA A 20 -0.36 -2.90 -6.51
N SER A 21 -1.15 -2.43 -7.48
CA SER A 21 -1.78 -3.32 -8.46
C SER A 21 -0.72 -3.77 -9.45
N PHE A 22 -0.22 -4.99 -9.28
CA PHE A 22 0.31 -5.73 -10.42
C PHE A 22 -0.83 -6.57 -10.96
N LEU A 23 -1.54 -6.05 -11.96
CA LEU A 23 -2.45 -6.88 -12.73
C LEU A 23 -1.57 -7.79 -13.61
N PHE A 24 -1.34 -9.04 -13.16
CA PHE A 24 -1.16 -10.30 -13.92
C PHE A 24 -0.36 -11.34 -13.08
N PRO A 25 -0.89 -12.54 -12.74
CA PRO A 25 -2.26 -13.03 -12.87
C PRO A 25 -3.04 -13.29 -11.55
N SER A 26 -2.50 -13.08 -10.33
CA SER A 26 -3.23 -13.59 -9.13
C SER A 26 -3.23 -12.75 -7.85
N ALA A 27 -2.38 -11.73 -7.68
CA ALA A 27 -2.21 -11.10 -6.37
C ALA A 27 -2.26 -9.56 -6.39
N LEU A 28 -2.92 -9.00 -5.38
CA LEU A 28 -2.93 -7.57 -5.05
C LEU A 28 -2.23 -7.36 -3.70
N VAL A 29 -1.19 -6.53 -3.66
CA VAL A 29 -0.50 -6.18 -2.41
C VAL A 29 -1.08 -4.88 -1.86
N LEU A 30 -1.65 -4.97 -0.65
CA LEU A 30 -2.29 -3.87 0.07
C LEU A 30 -1.52 -3.61 1.37
N LEU A 31 -1.10 -2.36 1.59
CA LEU A 31 -0.49 -1.91 2.84
C LEU A 31 -1.19 -0.66 3.32
N MET A 32 -1.50 -0.59 4.62
CA MET A 32 -1.92 0.62 5.32
C MET A 32 -0.84 0.99 6.34
N GLY A 33 -0.46 2.27 6.36
CA GLY A 33 0.42 2.81 7.39
C GLY A 33 -0.29 2.94 8.73
N LYS A 34 0.50 2.85 9.81
CA LYS A 34 0.06 3.42 11.08
C LYS A 34 0.00 4.94 10.97
N GLU A 35 -0.71 5.58 11.89
CA GLU A 35 -0.77 7.04 11.99
C GLU A 35 0.63 7.67 12.01
N GLY A 36 0.83 8.74 11.23
CA GLY A 36 2.10 9.45 11.12
C GLY A 36 3.18 8.78 10.26
N VAL A 37 2.90 7.61 9.67
CA VAL A 37 3.85 6.96 8.75
C VAL A 37 3.77 7.59 7.37
N HIS A 38 4.91 8.07 6.86
CA HIS A 38 4.97 8.70 5.55
C HIS A 38 4.60 7.74 4.41
N GLY A 39 3.73 8.18 3.50
CA GLY A 39 3.23 7.39 2.37
C GLY A 39 4.34 6.79 1.49
N GLY A 40 5.44 7.52 1.27
CA GLY A 40 6.58 7.02 0.50
C GLY A 40 7.25 5.78 1.10
N MET A 41 7.28 5.65 2.44
CA MET A 41 7.82 4.45 3.10
C MET A 41 6.94 3.23 2.84
N ILE A 42 5.62 3.43 2.86
CA ILE A 42 4.63 2.39 2.61
C ILE A 42 4.68 1.98 1.13
N ASN A 43 4.84 2.96 0.23
CA ASN A 43 4.91 2.71 -1.20
C ASN A 43 6.12 1.87 -1.58
N LYS A 44 7.30 2.27 -1.10
CA LYS A 44 8.55 1.53 -1.33
C LYS A 44 8.42 0.09 -0.85
N LYS A 45 7.90 -0.13 0.35
CA LYS A 45 7.71 -1.49 0.91
C LYS A 45 6.71 -2.32 0.11
N CYS A 46 5.63 -1.70 -0.37
CA CYS A 46 4.63 -2.33 -1.22
C CYS A 46 5.23 -2.75 -2.57
N TYR A 47 6.01 -1.87 -3.19
CA TYR A 47 6.69 -2.12 -4.45
C TYR A 47 7.75 -3.23 -4.35
N GLU A 48 8.54 -3.25 -3.28
CA GLU A 48 9.53 -4.31 -3.03
C GLU A 48 8.86 -5.69 -2.88
N MET A 49 7.76 -5.75 -2.13
CA MET A 49 6.98 -6.99 -1.96
C MET A 49 6.36 -7.44 -3.28
N ALA A 50 5.70 -6.55 -4.02
CA ALA A 50 5.14 -6.87 -5.33
C ALA A 50 6.22 -7.34 -6.31
N SER A 51 7.39 -6.70 -6.31
CA SER A 51 8.53 -7.11 -7.13
C SER A 51 9.06 -8.49 -6.74
N HIS A 52 9.08 -8.81 -5.45
CA HIS A 52 9.47 -10.14 -4.97
C HIS A 52 8.49 -11.23 -5.45
N LEU A 53 7.18 -11.02 -5.26
CA LEU A 53 6.14 -11.95 -5.70
C LEU A 53 6.18 -12.18 -7.21
N ARG A 54 6.34 -11.09 -7.98
CA ARG A 54 6.48 -11.16 -9.44
C ARG A 54 7.68 -12.02 -9.87
N ARG A 55 8.84 -11.86 -9.23
CA ARG A 55 10.02 -12.70 -9.51
C ARG A 55 9.80 -14.17 -9.13
N SER A 56 8.95 -14.41 -8.14
CA SER A 56 8.61 -15.75 -7.65
C SER A 56 7.48 -16.41 -8.44
N GLN A 57 7.00 -15.78 -9.52
CA GLN A 57 5.88 -16.27 -10.36
C GLN A 57 4.57 -16.45 -9.58
N TYR A 58 4.34 -15.59 -8.58
CA TYR A 58 3.03 -15.39 -7.94
C TYR A 58 2.20 -14.33 -8.66
#